data_AF-A0A218UJH0-F1
#
_entry.id   AF-A0A218UJH0-F1
#
_cell.length_a   1.000
_cell.length_b   1.000
_cell.length_c   1.000
_cell.angle_alpha   90.00
_cell.angle_beta   90.00
_cell.angle_gamma   90.00
#
_symmetry.space_group_name_H-M   'P 1'
#
loop_
_entity.id
_entity.type
_entity.pdbx_description
1 polymer ?
#
loop_
_entity_poly.entity_id
_entity_poly.type
_entity_poly.pdbx_seq_one_letter_code
_entity_poly.pdbx_strand_id
1 'polypeptide(L)'
;MILSPPGLAYSSGMAAILNICYLLKPGDAIVCIDDVYSGGWKTESLGITWQKELINKFLMQAVFPGSTRELFDKLEKDYNIKVRYVDCTDLKLLEAAIASDTKIFGFVQLVWLESPTNPTLKVIDIKACADVAHKYKDVLVAVDNSLMSPYFQVCGKRTGLSPVPVGLEIPVGKGSAAKELQFWSLHGHCDVLMGLVSVNRDDLYESLKHLQSRLGAVPSPFDCYMCNRGLKTLHIRMKLHFKNGLAVAKFLEFHSRVEKVLYPGLPSHPQHEVMKKQCTGGPGILTFYIKGKKKNASAFLKNL
;
A
#
# COMPACT_ATOMS: atom_id res chain seq x y z
N MET A 1 5.91 -19.40 21.22
CA MET A 1 5.35 -19.26 19.85
C MET A 1 4.88 -17.83 19.69
N ILE A 2 5.46 -17.06 18.77
CA ILE A 2 4.93 -15.74 18.42
C ILE A 2 3.75 -16.03 17.49
N LEU A 3 2.52 -15.89 17.99
CA LEU A 3 1.33 -15.97 17.15
C LEU A 3 1.37 -14.77 16.20
N SER A 4 1.67 -15.02 14.93
CA SER A 4 1.46 -14.03 13.88
C SER A 4 -0.02 -13.67 13.86
N PRO A 5 -0.38 -12.38 13.68
CA PRO A 5 -1.78 -12.00 13.62
C PRO A 5 -2.50 -12.70 12.46
N PRO A 6 -3.80 -12.98 12.61
CA PRO A 6 -4.56 -13.69 11.60
C PRO A 6 -4.55 -12.91 10.26
N GLY A 7 -4.47 -13.65 9.17
CA GLY A 7 -4.37 -13.10 7.81
C GLY A 7 -5.35 -13.75 6.86
N LEU A 8 -5.77 -13.00 5.84
CA LEU A 8 -6.67 -13.42 4.78
C LEU A 8 -5.99 -13.24 3.43
N ALA A 9 -6.13 -14.23 2.55
CA ALA A 9 -5.57 -14.21 1.20
C ALA A 9 -6.66 -14.04 0.15
N TYR A 10 -6.35 -13.29 -0.91
CA TYR A 10 -7.31 -12.88 -1.94
C TYR A 10 -6.72 -13.13 -3.33
N SER A 11 -7.59 -13.27 -4.34
CA SER A 11 -7.17 -13.50 -5.73
C SER A 11 -6.29 -12.39 -6.33
N SER A 12 -6.30 -11.18 -5.76
CA SER A 12 -5.41 -10.07 -6.13
C SER A 12 -5.37 -9.01 -5.02
N GLY A 13 -4.43 -8.07 -5.11
CA GLY A 13 -4.44 -6.87 -4.28
C GLY A 13 -5.77 -6.13 -4.37
N MET A 14 -6.28 -5.89 -5.58
CA MET A 14 -7.58 -5.23 -5.79
C MET A 14 -8.76 -5.97 -5.15
N ALA A 15 -8.78 -7.30 -5.20
CA ALA A 15 -9.81 -8.10 -4.52
C ALA A 15 -9.79 -7.89 -3.01
N ALA A 16 -8.59 -7.77 -2.42
CA ALA A 16 -8.44 -7.44 -1.01
C ALA A 16 -8.91 -6.00 -0.70
N ILE A 17 -8.58 -5.00 -1.55
CA ILE A 17 -9.04 -3.61 -1.37
C ILE A 17 -10.57 -3.56 -1.44
N LEU A 18 -11.13 -4.20 -2.45
CA LEU A 18 -12.57 -4.29 -2.64
C LEU A 18 -13.25 -4.92 -1.42
N ASN A 19 -12.72 -6.01 -0.87
CA ASN A 19 -13.28 -6.65 0.31
C ASN A 19 -13.29 -5.71 1.54
N ILE A 20 -12.26 -4.88 1.71
CA ILE A 20 -12.24 -3.86 2.76
C ILE A 20 -13.28 -2.78 2.51
N CYS A 21 -13.42 -2.32 1.26
CA CYS A 21 -14.44 -1.34 0.89
C CYS A 21 -15.87 -1.86 1.11
N TYR A 22 -16.10 -3.18 1.06
CA TYR A 22 -17.40 -3.80 1.41
C TYR A 22 -17.75 -3.70 2.91
N LEU A 23 -16.82 -3.27 3.78
CA LEU A 23 -17.15 -2.91 5.16
C LEU A 23 -17.88 -1.55 5.25
N LEU A 24 -17.75 -0.73 4.22
CA LEU A 24 -18.34 0.60 4.15
C LEU A 24 -19.78 0.53 3.64
N LYS A 25 -20.55 1.56 3.95
CA LYS A 25 -21.95 1.73 3.55
C LYS A 25 -22.10 2.98 2.70
N PRO A 26 -23.15 3.07 1.85
CA PRO A 26 -23.49 4.31 1.16
C PRO A 26 -23.63 5.47 2.17
N GLY A 27 -22.96 6.58 1.90
CA GLY A 27 -22.88 7.74 2.81
C GLY A 27 -21.65 7.75 3.73
N ASP A 28 -20.88 6.66 3.80
CA ASP A 28 -19.56 6.67 4.43
C ASP A 28 -18.53 7.37 3.53
N ALA A 29 -17.38 7.70 4.13
CA ALA A 29 -16.31 8.40 3.46
C ALA A 29 -14.93 7.77 3.69
N ILE A 30 -14.05 7.96 2.70
CA ILE A 30 -12.66 7.53 2.70
C ILE A 30 -11.76 8.76 2.60
N VAL A 31 -10.76 8.85 3.47
CA VAL A 31 -9.61 9.76 3.30
C VAL A 31 -8.43 8.94 2.81
N CYS A 32 -7.97 9.17 1.60
CA CYS A 32 -6.90 8.44 0.94
C CYS A 32 -5.68 9.37 0.75
N ILE A 33 -4.46 8.81 0.84
CA ILE A 33 -3.25 9.52 0.42
C ILE A 33 -3.38 10.00 -1.04
N ASP A 34 -2.92 11.21 -1.31
CA ASP A 34 -3.01 11.85 -2.62
C ASP A 34 -2.25 11.10 -3.73
N ASP A 35 -1.06 10.63 -3.39
CA ASP A 35 -0.19 9.78 -4.21
C ASP A 35 -0.41 8.31 -3.84
N VAL A 36 -1.46 7.71 -4.40
CA VAL A 36 -1.81 6.30 -4.24
C VAL A 36 -1.68 5.58 -5.58
N TYR A 37 -1.44 4.27 -5.56
CA TYR A 37 -1.34 3.45 -6.76
C TYR A 37 -2.48 3.71 -7.76
N SER A 38 -2.13 4.37 -8.87
CA SER A 38 -3.06 4.79 -9.93
C SER A 38 -3.15 3.80 -11.10
N GLY A 39 -2.48 2.65 -11.02
CA GLY A 39 -2.45 1.66 -12.09
C GLY A 39 -1.66 2.11 -13.31
N GLY A 40 -1.14 1.13 -14.07
CA GLY A 40 -0.38 1.38 -15.30
C GLY A 40 -1.23 1.78 -16.52
N TRP A 41 -2.55 1.88 -16.39
CA TRP A 41 -3.45 1.96 -17.56
C TRP A 41 -3.62 3.35 -18.19
N LYS A 42 -3.02 4.42 -17.63
CA LYS A 42 -2.81 5.69 -18.37
C LYS A 42 -1.79 5.57 -19.53
N THR A 43 -1.40 4.35 -19.91
CA THR A 43 -0.56 4.02 -21.07
C THR A 43 -1.31 4.00 -22.41
N GLU A 44 -2.63 4.20 -22.47
CA GLU A 44 -3.31 4.50 -23.75
C GLU A 44 -2.74 5.75 -24.43
N SER A 45 -2.11 6.65 -23.67
CA SER A 45 -1.39 7.83 -24.18
C SER A 45 0.02 7.53 -24.76
N LEU A 46 0.51 6.29 -24.70
CA LEU A 46 1.85 5.90 -25.18
C LEU A 46 1.88 5.29 -26.58
N GLY A 47 0.74 5.16 -27.28
CA GLY A 47 0.73 4.82 -28.71
C GLY A 47 1.38 3.47 -29.06
N ILE A 48 1.42 2.51 -28.13
CA ILE A 48 1.91 1.16 -28.40
C ILE A 48 0.75 0.35 -29.00
N THR A 49 0.55 0.50 -30.31
CA THR A 49 -0.51 -0.15 -31.09
C THR A 49 0.00 -1.37 -31.86
N TRP A 50 0.67 -2.32 -31.19
CA TRP A 50 1.02 -3.58 -31.84
C TRP A 50 0.63 -4.77 -30.97
N GLN A 51 -0.22 -5.64 -31.55
CA GLN A 51 -0.84 -6.88 -31.04
C GLN A 51 -2.14 -6.73 -30.24
N LYS A 52 -3.18 -6.19 -30.89
CA LYS A 52 -4.58 -6.33 -30.48
C LYS A 52 -5.20 -7.58 -31.14
N GLU A 53 -5.07 -8.73 -30.49
CA GLU A 53 -6.02 -9.85 -30.64
C GLU A 53 -6.69 -10.11 -29.29
N LEU A 54 -7.94 -10.59 -29.32
CA LEU A 54 -8.84 -10.73 -28.16
C LEU A 54 -8.16 -11.39 -26.95
N ILE A 55 -7.28 -12.36 -27.18
CA ILE A 55 -6.54 -13.13 -26.17
C ILE A 55 -5.60 -12.23 -25.35
N ASN A 56 -4.91 -11.28 -26.00
CA ASN A 56 -4.04 -10.33 -25.29
C ASN A 56 -4.82 -9.35 -24.42
N LYS A 57 -6.08 -9.02 -24.75
CA LYS A 57 -6.91 -8.19 -23.86
C LYS A 57 -7.28 -8.93 -22.57
N PHE A 58 -7.65 -10.22 -22.66
CA PHE A 58 -7.92 -11.05 -21.48
C PHE A 58 -6.65 -11.29 -20.65
N LEU A 59 -5.52 -11.59 -21.30
CA LEU A 59 -4.26 -11.84 -20.60
C LEU A 59 -3.64 -10.57 -20.00
N MET A 60 -3.72 -9.41 -20.67
CA MET A 60 -3.19 -8.14 -20.11
C MET A 60 -3.97 -7.67 -18.88
N GLN A 61 -5.30 -7.88 -18.84
CA GLN A 61 -6.08 -7.62 -17.62
C GLN A 61 -5.66 -8.51 -16.46
N ALA A 62 -5.20 -9.74 -16.72
CA ALA A 62 -4.69 -10.64 -15.69
C ALA A 62 -3.32 -10.22 -15.12
N VAL A 63 -2.55 -9.38 -15.83
CA VAL A 63 -1.18 -8.98 -15.45
C VAL A 63 -1.13 -7.65 -14.67
N PHE A 64 -2.04 -6.71 -14.94
CA PHE A 64 -2.10 -5.42 -14.23
C PHE A 64 -3.47 -5.23 -13.55
N PRO A 65 -3.61 -5.62 -12.27
CA PRO A 65 -4.88 -5.62 -11.57
C PRO A 65 -5.25 -4.19 -11.17
N GLY A 66 -5.87 -3.42 -12.07
CA GLY A 66 -6.53 -2.14 -11.79
C GLY A 66 -5.69 -1.08 -11.07
N SER A 67 -6.38 -0.18 -10.37
CA SER A 67 -5.78 0.85 -9.52
C SER A 67 -6.65 1.18 -8.31
N THR A 68 -5.99 1.52 -7.20
CA THR A 68 -6.68 1.98 -5.97
C THR A 68 -7.43 3.26 -6.25
N ARG A 69 -6.82 4.19 -7.01
CA ARG A 69 -7.43 5.45 -7.42
C ARG A 69 -8.71 5.25 -8.22
N GLU A 70 -8.68 4.46 -9.29
CA GLU A 70 -9.88 4.25 -10.13
C GLU A 70 -10.96 3.47 -9.39
N LEU A 71 -10.60 2.52 -8.51
CA LEU A 71 -11.57 1.83 -7.67
C LEU A 71 -12.28 2.82 -6.75
N PHE A 72 -11.54 3.69 -6.06
CA PHE A 72 -12.12 4.67 -5.15
C PHE A 72 -12.97 5.71 -5.89
N ASP A 73 -12.50 6.21 -7.03
CA ASP A 73 -13.28 7.11 -7.89
C ASP A 73 -14.58 6.45 -8.39
N LYS A 74 -14.56 5.12 -8.60
CA LYS A 74 -15.76 4.35 -8.97
C LYS A 74 -16.71 4.15 -7.78
N LEU A 75 -16.19 3.87 -6.59
CA LEU A 75 -17.00 3.76 -5.36
C LEU A 75 -17.75 5.07 -5.06
N GLU A 76 -17.13 6.21 -5.32
CA GLU A 76 -17.78 7.51 -5.15
C GLU A 76 -18.92 7.73 -6.15
N LYS A 77 -18.70 7.41 -7.43
CA LYS A 77 -19.69 7.61 -8.49
C LYS A 77 -20.86 6.64 -8.40
N ASP A 78 -20.58 5.35 -8.16
CA ASP A 78 -21.56 4.28 -8.35
C ASP A 78 -22.21 3.84 -7.03
N TYR A 79 -21.55 4.05 -5.88
CA TYR A 79 -21.97 3.50 -4.58
C TYR A 79 -22.16 4.55 -3.48
N ASN A 80 -22.04 5.84 -3.81
CA ASN A 80 -22.18 6.96 -2.87
C ASN A 80 -21.25 6.85 -1.64
N ILE A 81 -20.03 6.35 -1.84
CA ILE A 81 -18.96 6.36 -0.83
C ILE A 81 -18.03 7.51 -1.15
N LYS A 82 -18.03 8.58 -0.36
CA LYS A 82 -17.25 9.78 -0.68
C LYS A 82 -15.76 9.52 -0.53
N VAL A 83 -14.94 10.10 -1.39
CA VAL A 83 -13.47 9.94 -1.32
C VAL A 83 -12.80 11.30 -1.34
N ARG A 84 -11.82 11.48 -0.45
CA ARG A 84 -10.93 12.65 -0.44
C ARG A 84 -9.50 12.20 -0.52
N TYR A 85 -8.76 12.86 -1.38
CA TYR A 85 -7.35 12.63 -1.57
C TYR A 85 -6.57 13.76 -0.91
N VAL A 86 -5.70 13.42 0.03
CA VAL A 86 -5.03 14.36 0.91
C VAL A 86 -3.55 13.99 1.02
N ASP A 87 -2.68 14.98 1.08
CA ASP A 87 -1.28 14.71 1.41
C ASP A 87 -1.17 14.36 2.91
N CYS A 88 -1.17 13.06 3.22
CA CYS A 88 -1.07 12.56 4.59
C CYS A 88 0.33 12.74 5.20
N THR A 89 1.30 13.32 4.48
CA THR A 89 2.57 13.74 5.10
C THR A 89 2.39 14.98 5.99
N ASP A 90 1.33 15.77 5.76
CA ASP A 90 0.88 16.84 6.65
C ASP A 90 -0.30 16.37 7.53
N LEU A 91 -0.01 16.16 8.81
CA LEU A 91 -1.00 15.70 9.78
C LEU A 91 -2.16 16.68 9.98
N LYS A 92 -1.95 17.99 9.74
CA LYS A 92 -3.01 18.99 9.85
C LYS A 92 -4.02 18.84 8.72
N LEU A 93 -3.55 18.55 7.50
CA LEU A 93 -4.43 18.29 6.36
C LEU A 93 -5.23 17.00 6.58
N LEU A 94 -4.58 15.95 7.10
CA LEU A 94 -5.26 14.70 7.46
C LEU A 94 -6.35 14.94 8.52
N GLU A 95 -6.03 15.64 9.61
CA GLU A 95 -6.98 15.93 10.68
C GLU A 95 -8.16 16.77 10.18
N ALA A 96 -7.90 17.82 9.39
CA ALA A 96 -8.94 18.65 8.79
C ALA A 96 -9.85 17.84 7.84
N ALA A 97 -9.29 16.90 7.10
CA ALA A 97 -10.05 16.04 6.19
C ALA A 97 -10.98 15.07 6.92
N ILE A 98 -10.55 14.55 8.08
CA ILE A 98 -11.37 13.67 8.92
C ILE A 98 -12.44 14.47 9.67
N ALA A 99 -12.09 15.66 10.17
CA ALA A 99 -12.98 16.52 10.97
C ALA A 99 -14.09 17.23 10.18
N SER A 100 -14.10 17.11 8.86
CA SER A 100 -15.01 17.88 8.01
C SER A 100 -16.49 17.58 8.25
N ASP A 101 -17.36 18.53 7.89
CA ASP A 101 -18.81 18.39 8.06
C ASP A 101 -19.36 17.09 7.42
N THR A 102 -19.86 16.22 8.29
CA THR A 102 -20.39 14.91 7.95
C THR A 102 -21.65 14.98 7.08
N LYS A 103 -22.37 16.11 7.08
CA LYS A 103 -23.51 16.34 6.18
C LYS A 103 -23.07 16.55 4.73
N ILE A 104 -21.86 17.08 4.53
CA ILE A 104 -21.32 17.39 3.19
C ILE A 104 -20.53 16.20 2.66
N PHE A 105 -19.77 15.54 3.52
CA PHE A 105 -18.78 14.55 3.11
C PHE A 105 -19.06 13.12 3.56
N GLY A 106 -20.05 12.90 4.43
CA GLY A 106 -20.28 11.60 5.05
C GLY A 106 -19.40 11.37 6.27
N PHE A 107 -19.63 10.25 6.96
CA PHE A 107 -18.81 9.85 8.09
C PHE A 107 -17.54 9.18 7.58
N VAL A 108 -16.37 9.74 7.89
CA VAL A 108 -15.11 9.08 7.55
C VAL A 108 -15.02 7.78 8.33
N GLN A 109 -14.93 6.66 7.61
CA GLN A 109 -14.83 5.32 8.20
C GLN A 109 -13.52 4.62 7.82
N LEU A 110 -12.79 5.15 6.84
CA LEU A 110 -11.55 4.57 6.37
C LEU A 110 -10.53 5.66 6.04
N VAL A 111 -9.34 5.56 6.63
CA VAL A 111 -8.14 6.28 6.22
C VAL A 111 -7.25 5.30 5.47
N TRP A 112 -7.01 5.55 4.19
CA TRP A 112 -6.18 4.73 3.33
C TRP A 112 -4.80 5.36 3.11
N LEU A 113 -3.76 4.69 3.61
CA LEU A 113 -2.38 5.12 3.52
C LEU A 113 -1.60 4.18 2.59
N GLU A 114 -0.56 4.69 1.96
CA GLU A 114 0.43 3.92 1.19
C GLU A 114 1.80 4.50 1.54
N SER A 115 2.73 3.68 2.03
CA SER A 115 4.04 4.19 2.46
C SER A 115 5.16 3.15 2.30
N PRO A 116 6.17 3.42 1.44
CA PRO A 116 6.26 4.54 0.51
C PRO A 116 5.16 4.52 -0.57
N THR A 117 4.83 5.68 -1.13
CA THR A 117 3.84 5.80 -2.21
C THR A 117 4.40 5.38 -3.58
N ASN A 118 3.53 4.92 -4.48
CA ASN A 118 3.87 4.59 -5.87
C ASN A 118 3.28 5.63 -6.85
N PRO A 119 4.09 6.37 -7.63
CA PRO A 119 5.51 6.16 -7.89
C PRO A 119 6.45 7.12 -7.15
N THR A 120 5.97 8.14 -6.45
CA THR A 120 6.86 9.22 -5.97
C THR A 120 7.61 8.90 -4.69
N LEU A 121 7.31 7.78 -4.02
CA LEU A 121 7.98 7.28 -2.83
C LEU A 121 7.91 8.24 -1.63
N LYS A 122 6.84 9.05 -1.52
CA LYS A 122 6.53 9.77 -0.28
C LYS A 122 6.44 8.76 0.87
N VAL A 123 7.03 9.08 2.01
CA VAL A 123 6.94 8.25 3.22
C VAL A 123 6.05 8.94 4.22
N ILE A 124 5.06 8.22 4.73
CA ILE A 124 4.08 8.72 5.69
C ILE A 124 4.46 8.21 7.09
N ASP A 125 4.39 9.05 8.14
CA ASP A 125 4.52 8.55 9.52
C ASP A 125 3.23 7.83 9.91
N ILE A 126 3.25 6.50 9.75
CA ILE A 126 2.07 5.64 9.92
C ILE A 126 1.51 5.77 11.34
N LYS A 127 2.40 5.84 12.34
CA LYS A 127 1.99 5.97 13.73
C LYS A 127 1.27 7.30 13.94
N ALA A 128 1.84 8.40 13.47
CA ALA A 128 1.24 9.70 13.67
C ALA A 128 -0.11 9.84 12.94
N CYS A 129 -0.23 9.31 11.73
CA CYS A 129 -1.52 9.27 11.02
C CYS A 129 -2.55 8.40 11.74
N ALA A 130 -2.15 7.23 12.25
CA ALA A 130 -3.02 6.37 13.04
C ALA A 130 -3.45 7.05 14.34
N ASP A 131 -2.54 7.71 15.07
CA ASP A 131 -2.86 8.48 16.27
C ASP A 131 -3.90 9.57 16.00
N VAL A 132 -3.81 10.28 14.86
CA VAL A 132 -4.80 11.29 14.43
C VAL A 132 -6.15 10.64 14.10
N ALA A 133 -6.16 9.59 13.29
CA ALA A 133 -7.38 8.91 12.87
C ALA A 133 -8.13 8.28 14.06
N HIS A 134 -7.39 7.70 15.01
CA HIS A 134 -7.95 7.05 16.19
C HIS A 134 -8.56 8.02 17.22
N LYS A 135 -8.36 9.34 17.08
CA LYS A 135 -9.13 10.34 17.84
C LYS A 135 -10.63 10.30 17.49
N TYR A 136 -10.95 9.81 16.29
CA TYR A 136 -12.30 9.73 15.77
C TYR A 136 -12.84 8.32 15.94
N LYS A 137 -14.11 8.22 16.36
CA LYS A 137 -14.76 6.95 16.62
C LYS A 137 -14.93 6.18 15.30
N ASP A 138 -14.78 4.86 15.37
CA ASP A 138 -15.06 3.92 14.27
C ASP A 138 -14.24 4.05 12.96
N VAL A 139 -13.36 5.05 12.83
CA VAL A 139 -12.40 5.16 11.71
C VAL A 139 -11.41 4.01 11.67
N LEU A 140 -11.34 3.27 10.56
CA LEU A 140 -10.33 2.26 10.26
C LEU A 140 -9.10 2.91 9.60
N VAL A 141 -7.91 2.36 9.82
CA VAL A 141 -6.69 2.80 9.14
C VAL A 141 -6.17 1.62 8.31
N ALA A 142 -6.11 1.76 7.00
CA ALA A 142 -5.49 0.77 6.12
C ALA A 142 -4.14 1.31 5.63
N VAL A 143 -3.13 0.45 5.59
CA VAL A 143 -1.80 0.76 5.09
C VAL A 143 -1.45 -0.22 3.98
N ASP A 144 -1.34 0.27 2.76
CA ASP A 144 -0.71 -0.48 1.69
C ASP A 144 0.81 -0.52 1.91
N ASN A 145 1.32 -1.73 2.15
CA ASN A 145 2.70 -2.01 2.51
C ASN A 145 3.43 -2.79 1.40
N SER A 146 2.89 -2.75 0.18
CA SER A 146 3.36 -3.55 -0.96
C SER A 146 4.82 -3.27 -1.34
N LEU A 147 5.32 -2.03 -1.19
CA LEU A 147 6.69 -1.66 -1.56
C LEU A 147 7.75 -2.10 -0.53
N MET A 148 7.37 -2.30 0.73
CA MET A 148 8.33 -2.56 1.83
C MET A 148 8.36 -4.03 2.25
N SER A 149 7.23 -4.72 2.18
CA SER A 149 7.03 -6.05 2.78
C SER A 149 7.17 -6.04 4.32
N PRO A 150 6.70 -7.10 5.03
CA PRO A 150 6.77 -7.17 6.48
C PRO A 150 8.22 -7.35 6.94
N TYR A 151 9.14 -7.61 6.02
CA TYR A 151 10.55 -7.72 6.35
C TYR A 151 11.13 -6.36 6.79
N PHE A 152 10.77 -5.28 6.09
CA PHE A 152 11.31 -3.95 6.36
C PHE A 152 10.36 -3.04 7.12
N GLN A 153 9.04 -3.21 6.98
CA GLN A 153 8.06 -2.36 7.67
C GLN A 153 7.03 -3.26 8.37
N VAL A 154 7.14 -3.35 9.70
CA VAL A 154 6.16 -4.03 10.55
C VAL A 154 5.41 -2.95 11.33
N CYS A 155 4.23 -2.56 10.88
CA CYS A 155 3.31 -1.74 11.67
C CYS A 155 2.88 -2.64 12.85
N GLY A 156 3.36 -2.33 14.05
CA GLY A 156 3.53 -3.35 15.08
C GLY A 156 4.76 -3.08 15.96
N LYS A 157 5.84 -3.82 15.68
CA LYS A 157 6.97 -3.97 16.63
C LYS A 157 7.80 -2.70 16.86
N ARG A 158 7.76 -1.73 15.93
CA ARG A 158 8.63 -0.53 15.98
C ARG A 158 7.88 0.79 15.87
N THR A 159 6.60 0.76 15.53
CA THR A 159 5.74 1.95 15.46
C THR A 159 5.06 2.26 16.81
N GLY A 160 5.36 1.51 17.88
CA GLY A 160 4.68 1.65 19.18
C GLY A 160 3.21 1.23 19.15
N LEU A 161 2.79 0.53 18.08
CA LEU A 161 1.45 0.01 17.88
C LEU A 161 1.51 -1.48 18.16
N SER A 162 0.91 -1.96 19.24
CA SER A 162 1.18 -3.29 19.83
C SER A 162 1.25 -4.47 18.83
N PRO A 163 2.33 -5.27 18.89
CA PRO A 163 2.29 -6.71 18.78
C PRO A 163 2.64 -7.26 20.16
N VAL A 164 1.67 -7.75 20.92
CA VAL A 164 1.97 -8.34 22.23
C VAL A 164 2.79 -9.62 22.01
N PRO A 165 3.96 -9.75 22.65
CA PRO A 165 4.24 -10.99 23.36
C PRO A 165 4.43 -10.72 24.85
N VAL A 166 3.51 -11.30 25.61
CA VAL A 166 3.51 -11.70 27.03
C VAL A 166 4.67 -11.19 27.89
N GLY A 167 4.35 -10.34 28.88
CA GLY A 167 5.29 -9.96 29.93
C GLY A 167 4.92 -8.77 30.82
N LEU A 168 3.93 -7.94 30.45
CA LEU A 168 3.43 -6.87 31.32
C LEU A 168 1.90 -6.75 31.19
N GLU A 169 1.20 -7.04 32.27
CA GLU A 169 -0.20 -6.67 32.46
C GLU A 169 -0.30 -5.14 32.58
N ILE A 170 -0.89 -4.49 31.58
CA ILE A 170 -1.49 -3.17 31.74
C ILE A 170 -2.92 -3.28 31.22
N PRO A 171 -3.94 -2.94 32.01
CA PRO A 171 -5.33 -3.03 31.58
C PRO A 171 -5.58 -1.97 30.51
N VAL A 172 -5.64 -2.37 29.25
CA VAL A 172 -6.17 -1.52 28.18
C VAL A 172 -7.67 -1.40 28.42
N GLY A 173 -8.08 -0.26 28.95
CA GLY A 173 -9.48 0.11 29.09
C GLY A 173 -10.22 -0.08 27.77
N LYS A 174 -11.46 -0.59 27.86
CA LYS A 174 -12.38 -0.76 26.74
C LYS A 174 -12.43 0.51 25.88
N GLY A 175 -11.82 0.45 24.70
CA GLY A 175 -11.88 1.49 23.67
C GLY A 175 -10.52 1.79 23.03
N SER A 176 -10.36 1.41 21.76
CA SER A 176 -9.18 1.71 20.92
C SER A 176 -8.00 0.71 21.04
N ALA A 177 -8.24 -0.54 20.65
CA ALA A 177 -7.19 -1.44 20.16
C ALA A 177 -7.02 -1.22 18.63
N ALA A 178 -5.77 -1.11 18.16
CA ALA A 178 -5.38 -0.69 16.81
C ALA A 178 -6.23 -1.29 15.66
N LYS A 179 -6.70 -0.42 14.76
CA LYS A 179 -7.65 -0.72 13.67
C LYS A 179 -6.95 -0.82 12.32
N GLU A 180 -5.83 -1.56 12.25
CA GLU A 180 -4.90 -1.47 11.13
C GLU A 180 -4.95 -2.69 10.17
N LEU A 181 -5.06 -2.42 8.87
CA LEU A 181 -5.10 -3.41 7.77
C LEU A 181 -3.86 -3.28 6.89
N GLN A 182 -3.12 -4.36 6.63
CA GLN A 182 -1.88 -4.34 5.82
C GLN A 182 -1.98 -5.13 4.50
N PHE A 183 -1.58 -4.52 3.37
CA PHE A 183 -1.52 -5.15 2.03
C PHE A 183 -0.14 -5.62 1.61
N TRP A 184 -0.07 -6.74 0.87
CA TRP A 184 1.21 -7.33 0.50
C TRP A 184 1.33 -7.90 -0.92
N SER A 185 2.48 -7.65 -1.54
CA SER A 185 3.07 -8.45 -2.63
C SER A 185 4.31 -9.21 -2.11
N LEU A 186 4.17 -10.46 -1.66
CA LEU A 186 5.25 -11.20 -0.97
C LEU A 186 5.98 -12.22 -1.84
N HIS A 187 5.31 -12.69 -2.89
CA HIS A 187 5.73 -13.85 -3.67
C HIS A 187 7.11 -13.64 -4.35
N GLY A 188 7.29 -12.51 -5.05
CA GLY A 188 8.60 -12.05 -5.52
C GLY A 188 9.26 -12.81 -6.67
N HIS A 189 8.57 -13.73 -7.34
CA HIS A 189 9.05 -14.39 -8.58
C HIS A 189 8.19 -14.06 -9.81
N CYS A 190 7.30 -13.06 -9.70
CA CYS A 190 6.47 -12.56 -10.80
C CYS A 190 5.58 -13.61 -11.50
N ASP A 191 5.24 -14.72 -10.81
CA ASP A 191 4.41 -15.80 -11.36
C ASP A 191 3.09 -16.03 -10.60
N VAL A 192 2.81 -15.21 -9.58
CA VAL A 192 1.56 -15.23 -8.78
C VAL A 192 0.94 -13.84 -8.69
N LEU A 193 -0.36 -13.77 -8.98
CA LEU A 193 -1.21 -12.65 -8.61
C LEU A 193 -1.96 -12.99 -7.31
N MET A 194 -1.74 -12.23 -6.24
CA MET A 194 -2.42 -12.48 -4.96
C MET A 194 -2.45 -11.21 -4.10
N GLY A 195 -3.53 -11.03 -3.34
CA GLY A 195 -3.64 -10.04 -2.30
C GLY A 195 -3.58 -10.69 -0.93
N LEU A 196 -3.09 -9.96 0.07
CA LEU A 196 -3.03 -10.44 1.45
C LEU A 196 -3.44 -9.29 2.36
N VAL A 197 -4.27 -9.59 3.36
CA VAL A 197 -4.67 -8.66 4.42
C VAL A 197 -4.28 -9.26 5.75
N SER A 198 -3.56 -8.51 6.58
CA SER A 198 -3.29 -8.87 7.98
C SER A 198 -3.98 -7.89 8.92
N VAL A 199 -4.53 -8.40 10.02
CA VAL A 199 -5.33 -7.63 10.98
C VAL A 199 -5.14 -8.20 12.39
N ASN A 200 -5.11 -7.33 13.39
CA ASN A 200 -4.96 -7.73 14.81
C ASN A 200 -6.30 -7.82 15.57
N ARG A 201 -7.38 -7.29 14.99
CA ARG A 201 -8.71 -7.19 15.62
C ARG A 201 -9.57 -8.39 15.22
N ASP A 202 -10.03 -9.18 16.19
CA ASP A 202 -10.79 -10.41 15.93
C ASP A 202 -12.15 -10.15 15.25
N ASP A 203 -12.88 -9.11 15.66
CA ASP A 203 -14.16 -8.72 15.05
C ASP A 203 -14.01 -8.25 13.58
N LEU A 204 -12.92 -7.54 13.28
CA LEU A 204 -12.60 -7.12 11.92
C LEU A 204 -12.15 -8.31 11.07
N TYR A 205 -11.36 -9.23 11.65
CA TYR A 205 -10.98 -10.47 11.00
C TYR A 205 -12.21 -11.29 10.62
N GLU A 206 -13.14 -11.52 11.54
CA GLU A 206 -14.35 -12.30 11.27
C GLU A 206 -15.25 -11.60 10.25
N SER A 207 -15.36 -10.28 10.29
CA SER A 207 -16.10 -9.50 9.27
C SER A 207 -15.49 -9.65 7.87
N LEU A 208 -14.17 -9.52 7.75
CA LEU A 208 -13.47 -9.65 6.46
C LEU A 208 -13.50 -11.09 5.94
N LYS A 209 -13.37 -12.08 6.82
CA LYS A 209 -13.47 -13.51 6.49
C LYS A 209 -14.89 -13.87 6.03
N HIS A 210 -15.90 -13.31 6.69
CA HIS A 210 -17.29 -13.46 6.26
C HIS A 210 -17.48 -12.91 4.85
N LEU A 211 -17.03 -11.68 4.59
CA LEU A 211 -17.13 -11.08 3.26
C LEU A 211 -16.30 -11.83 2.21
N GLN A 212 -15.08 -12.26 2.52
CA GLN A 212 -14.24 -13.08 1.63
C GLN A 212 -14.98 -14.35 1.18
N SER A 213 -15.66 -15.02 2.12
CA SER A 213 -16.44 -16.24 1.84
C SER A 213 -17.67 -15.96 0.96
N ARG A 214 -18.27 -14.77 1.07
CA ARG A 214 -19.47 -14.39 0.31
C ARG A 214 -19.15 -13.82 -1.08
N LEU A 215 -18.12 -12.99 -1.18
CA LEU A 215 -17.65 -12.41 -2.44
C LEU A 215 -16.88 -13.42 -3.29
N GLY A 216 -16.33 -14.47 -2.67
CA GLY A 216 -15.64 -15.56 -3.37
C GLY A 216 -14.31 -15.14 -4.01
N ALA A 217 -13.78 -13.96 -3.68
CA ALA A 217 -12.53 -13.44 -4.23
C ALA A 217 -11.28 -14.08 -3.58
N VAL A 218 -11.29 -15.41 -3.50
CA VAL A 218 -10.24 -16.23 -2.90
C VAL A 218 -9.18 -16.62 -3.94
N PRO A 219 -7.90 -16.77 -3.55
CA PRO A 219 -6.83 -17.20 -4.45
C PRO A 219 -6.90 -18.70 -4.74
N SER A 220 -6.27 -19.12 -5.84
CA SER A 220 -6.06 -20.54 -6.12
C SER A 220 -5.21 -21.18 -5.01
N PRO A 221 -5.49 -22.42 -4.58
CA PRO A 221 -4.62 -23.16 -3.66
C PRO A 221 -3.18 -23.31 -4.19
N PHE A 222 -3.02 -23.38 -5.52
CA PHE A 222 -1.70 -23.43 -6.15
C PHE A 222 -0.95 -22.11 -5.98
N ASP A 223 -1.62 -20.97 -6.14
CA ASP A 223 -1.03 -19.64 -5.93
C ASP A 223 -0.65 -19.44 -4.46
N CYS A 224 -1.48 -19.94 -3.53
CA CYS A 224 -1.14 -19.97 -2.11
C CYS A 224 0.16 -20.75 -1.86
N TYR A 225 0.31 -21.93 -2.47
CA TYR A 225 1.53 -22.72 -2.37
C TYR A 225 2.74 -21.97 -2.95
N MET A 226 2.60 -21.39 -4.14
CA MET A 226 3.66 -20.65 -4.83
C MET A 226 4.08 -19.38 -4.07
N CYS A 227 3.14 -18.67 -3.46
CA CYS A 227 3.46 -17.56 -2.58
C CYS A 227 4.17 -18.05 -1.30
N ASN A 228 3.67 -19.11 -0.66
CA ASN A 228 4.30 -19.69 0.53
C ASN A 228 5.71 -20.27 0.25
N ARG A 229 5.97 -20.71 -0.98
CA ARG A 229 7.32 -21.02 -1.48
C ARG A 229 8.17 -19.76 -1.55
N GLY A 230 7.67 -18.69 -2.17
CA GLY A 230 8.37 -17.41 -2.29
C GLY A 230 8.68 -16.71 -0.95
N LEU A 231 7.84 -16.91 0.07
CA LEU A 231 8.05 -16.39 1.42
C LEU A 231 9.34 -16.92 2.07
N LYS A 232 9.75 -18.15 1.76
CA LYS A 232 10.95 -18.77 2.34
C LYS A 232 12.23 -18.02 1.96
N THR A 233 12.24 -17.35 0.81
CA THR A 233 13.38 -16.54 0.34
C THR A 233 13.18 -15.04 0.55
N LEU A 234 12.07 -14.60 1.18
CA LEU A 234 11.76 -13.18 1.34
C LEU A 234 12.90 -12.41 2.00
N HIS A 235 13.40 -12.89 3.14
CA HIS A 235 14.45 -12.22 3.90
C HIS A 235 15.77 -12.02 3.12
N ILE A 236 16.20 -13.00 2.32
CA ILE A 236 17.41 -12.86 1.49
C ILE A 236 17.15 -11.94 0.28
N ARG A 237 15.98 -12.04 -0.36
CA ARG A 237 15.60 -11.17 -1.49
C ARG A 237 15.52 -9.72 -1.05
N MET A 238 14.84 -9.43 0.05
CA MET A 238 14.66 -8.06 0.54
C MET A 238 16.00 -7.42 0.93
N LYS A 239 16.89 -8.15 1.62
CA LYS A 239 18.26 -7.66 1.89
C LYS A 239 19.01 -7.28 0.61
N LEU A 240 18.93 -8.12 -0.42
CA LEU A 240 19.61 -7.87 -1.70
C LEU A 240 18.96 -6.71 -2.47
N HIS A 241 17.62 -6.64 -2.49
CA HIS A 241 16.89 -5.50 -3.08
C HIS A 241 17.29 -4.18 -2.43
N PHE A 242 17.39 -4.13 -1.10
CA PHE A 242 17.82 -2.92 -0.43
C PHE A 242 19.27 -2.57 -0.76
N LYS A 243 20.18 -3.55 -0.71
CA LYS A 243 21.60 -3.34 -1.07
C LYS A 243 21.75 -2.79 -2.50
N ASN A 244 21.09 -3.42 -3.47
CA ASN A 244 21.16 -3.02 -4.88
C ASN A 244 20.45 -1.69 -5.12
N GLY A 245 19.25 -1.52 -4.57
CA GLY A 245 18.47 -0.28 -4.69
C GLY A 245 19.24 0.92 -4.16
N LEU A 246 19.87 0.80 -2.99
CA LEU A 246 20.72 1.85 -2.43
C LEU A 246 21.96 2.13 -3.29
N ALA A 247 22.62 1.11 -3.83
CA ALA A 247 23.77 1.29 -4.71
C ALA A 247 23.40 2.02 -6.01
N VAL A 248 22.30 1.62 -6.65
CA VAL A 248 21.78 2.27 -7.86
C VAL A 248 21.32 3.69 -7.55
N ALA A 249 20.62 3.91 -6.44
CA ALA A 249 20.17 5.24 -6.04
C ALA A 249 21.35 6.20 -5.84
N LYS A 250 22.41 5.75 -5.15
CA LYS A 250 23.66 6.54 -5.00
C LYS A 250 24.33 6.81 -6.35
N PHE A 251 24.44 5.80 -7.21
CA PHE A 251 25.00 5.99 -8.55
C PHE A 251 24.24 7.06 -9.34
N LEU A 252 22.90 6.99 -9.34
CA LEU A 252 22.05 7.94 -10.05
C LEU A 252 22.12 9.34 -9.44
N GLU A 253 22.24 9.47 -8.12
CA GLU A 253 22.30 10.76 -7.43
C GLU A 253 23.51 11.60 -7.85
N PHE A 254 24.65 10.96 -8.16
CA PHE A 254 25.86 11.63 -8.64
C PHE A 254 25.97 11.72 -10.17
N HIS A 255 25.04 11.12 -10.92
CA HIS A 255 25.17 11.02 -12.37
C HIS A 255 24.71 12.31 -13.07
N SER A 256 25.56 12.87 -13.93
CA SER A 256 25.38 14.21 -14.53
C SER A 256 24.07 14.40 -15.32
N ARG A 257 23.50 13.32 -15.87
CA ARG A 257 22.24 13.31 -16.63
C ARG A 257 20.99 13.09 -15.77
N VAL A 258 21.13 12.92 -14.46
CA VAL A 258 20.01 12.79 -13.51
C VAL A 258 19.77 14.14 -12.84
N GLU A 259 18.50 14.53 -12.75
CA GLU A 259 18.05 15.77 -12.13
C GLU A 259 17.79 15.58 -10.63
N LYS A 260 17.08 14.50 -10.29
CA LYS A 260 16.66 14.22 -8.91
C LYS A 260 16.45 12.73 -8.72
N VAL A 261 16.86 12.21 -7.57
CA VAL A 261 16.55 10.84 -7.14
C VAL A 261 15.63 10.89 -5.93
N LEU A 262 14.59 10.07 -5.95
CA LEU A 262 13.68 9.81 -4.86
C LEU A 262 13.92 8.37 -4.42
N TYR A 263 14.64 8.21 -3.31
CA TYR A 263 14.82 6.93 -2.65
C TYR A 263 14.81 7.11 -1.14
N PRO A 264 13.86 6.53 -0.39
CA PRO A 264 13.76 6.72 1.06
C PRO A 264 15.03 6.35 1.85
N GLY A 265 15.89 5.49 1.29
CA GLY A 265 17.18 5.13 1.88
C GLY A 265 18.29 6.18 1.72
N LEU A 266 18.10 7.23 0.91
CA LEU A 266 19.07 8.32 0.75
C LEU A 266 18.79 9.45 1.75
N PRO A 267 19.84 10.10 2.31
CA PRO A 267 19.68 11.28 3.16
C PRO A 267 19.01 12.48 2.47
N SER A 268 19.07 12.55 1.14
CA SER A 268 18.43 13.58 0.33
C SER A 268 16.90 13.45 0.26
N HIS A 269 16.34 12.31 0.70
CA HIS A 269 14.90 12.10 0.69
C HIS A 269 14.22 12.94 1.79
N PRO A 270 13.16 13.73 1.49
CA PRO A 270 12.54 14.63 2.46
C PRO A 270 12.09 13.93 3.75
N GLN A 271 11.60 12.69 3.62
CA GLN A 271 11.14 11.86 4.75
C GLN A 271 12.13 10.75 5.14
N HIS A 272 13.43 10.92 4.90
CA HIS A 272 14.47 9.93 5.27
C HIS A 272 14.45 9.58 6.77
N GLU A 273 14.26 10.57 7.64
CA GLU A 273 14.24 10.34 9.09
C GLU A 273 12.97 9.62 9.55
N VAL A 274 11.82 9.89 8.92
CA VAL A 274 10.58 9.12 9.15
C VAL A 274 10.77 7.66 8.76
N MET A 275 11.37 7.43 7.58
CA MET A 275 11.72 6.10 7.10
C MET A 275 12.60 5.33 8.09
N LYS A 276 13.69 5.95 8.57
CA LYS A 276 14.59 5.35 9.57
C LYS A 276 13.90 4.97 10.87
N LYS A 277 12.94 5.79 11.31
CA LYS A 277 12.20 5.58 12.56
C LYS A 277 11.28 4.36 12.47
N GLN A 278 10.59 4.15 11.34
CA GLN A 278 9.56 3.10 11.22
C GLN A 278 10.00 1.85 10.43
N CYS A 279 11.10 1.91 9.66
CA CYS A 279 11.55 0.82 8.79
C CYS A 279 12.93 0.26 9.18
N THR A 280 13.17 -1.00 8.85
CA THR A 280 14.44 -1.70 9.12
C THR A 280 15.38 -1.74 7.90
N GLY A 281 14.91 -1.28 6.75
CA GLY A 281 15.63 -1.17 5.48
C GLY A 281 14.81 -0.40 4.45
N GLY A 282 15.30 -0.29 3.21
CA GLY A 282 14.64 0.44 2.12
C GLY A 282 13.97 -0.46 1.07
N PRO A 283 13.07 0.09 0.24
CA PRO A 283 12.45 -0.66 -0.84
C PRO A 283 13.47 -1.02 -1.93
N GLY A 284 13.14 -1.99 -2.78
CA GLY A 284 13.90 -2.29 -4.01
C GLY A 284 13.61 -1.34 -5.17
N ILE A 285 12.57 -0.51 -5.04
CA ILE A 285 12.12 0.44 -6.05
C ILE A 285 12.69 1.82 -5.72
N LEU A 286 13.11 2.54 -6.76
CA LEU A 286 13.55 3.92 -6.70
C LEU A 286 12.91 4.68 -7.85
N THR A 287 12.77 5.99 -7.67
CA THR A 287 12.26 6.90 -8.69
C THR A 287 13.33 7.94 -8.96
N PHE A 288 13.51 8.34 -10.21
CA PHE A 288 14.41 9.44 -10.55
C PHE A 288 13.90 10.22 -11.75
N TYR A 289 14.29 11.49 -11.81
CA TYR A 289 14.01 12.40 -12.91
C TYR A 289 15.26 12.50 -13.76
N ILE A 290 15.15 12.15 -15.04
CA ILE A 290 16.23 12.35 -16.01
C ILE A 290 16.23 13.80 -16.50
N LYS A 291 17.41 14.39 -16.70
CA LYS A 291 17.54 15.71 -17.31
C LYS A 291 17.05 15.68 -18.76
N GLY A 292 16.45 16.80 -19.18
CA GLY A 292 15.93 16.96 -20.53
C GLY A 292 14.41 16.79 -20.59
N LYS A 293 13.91 16.14 -21.64
CA LYS A 293 12.47 16.00 -21.91
C LYS A 293 12.07 14.53 -22.05
N LYS A 294 10.79 14.26 -22.32
CA LYS A 294 10.23 12.92 -22.56
C LYS A 294 11.08 12.06 -23.52
N LYS A 295 11.65 12.66 -24.57
CA LYS A 295 12.53 11.96 -25.53
C LYS A 295 13.75 11.33 -24.86
N ASN A 296 14.37 12.00 -23.89
CA ASN A 296 15.52 11.49 -23.13
C ASN A 296 15.12 10.29 -22.27
N ALA A 297 13.98 10.39 -21.57
CA ALA A 297 13.43 9.28 -20.79
C ALA A 297 13.13 8.06 -21.67
N SER A 298 12.48 8.26 -22.83
CA SER A 298 12.20 7.18 -23.77
C SER A 298 13.47 6.56 -24.36
N ALA A 299 14.49 7.37 -24.66
CA ALA A 299 15.77 6.86 -25.15
C ALA A 299 16.50 6.04 -24.08
N PHE A 300 16.51 6.50 -22.82
CA PHE A 300 17.06 5.75 -21.69
C PHE A 300 16.38 4.38 -21.56
N LEU A 301 15.05 4.35 -21.49
CA LEU A 301 14.29 3.09 -21.34
C LEU A 301 14.48 2.11 -22.50
N LYS A 302 14.70 2.59 -23.73
CA LYS A 302 14.96 1.74 -24.90
C LYS A 302 16.35 1.10 -24.91
N ASN A 303 17.28 1.59 -24.11
CA ASN A 303 18.67 1.13 -24.06
C ASN A 303 19.00 0.43 -22.72
N LEU A 304 17.97 0.01 -21.98
CA LEU A 304 18.09 -0.87 -20.82
C LEU A 304 17.95 -2.33 -21.25
#